data_AF-A0A150WN18-F1
#
_entry.id   AF-A0A150WN18-F1
#
_cell.length_a   1.000
_cell.length_b   1.000
_cell.length_c   1.000
_cell.angle_alpha   90.00
_cell.angle_beta   90.00
_cell.angle_gamma   90.00
#
_symmetry.space_group_name_H-M   'P 1'
#
loop_
_entity.id
_entity.type
_entity.pdbx_description
1 polymer ?
#
loop_
_entity_poly.entity_id
_entity_poly.type
_entity_poly.pdbx_seq_one_letter_code
_entity_poly.pdbx_strand_id
1 'polypeptide(L)'
;MDMTKSLVMALAAVVGLSGTACAPNTLVLMAALGGSKKETKPKDDLTGYIEASCLYGYSEGPNALVKPANKQIQASYFGKKYDVSLLNPVLAANGSEVVRFAETTGVRFYKTSPYKEGTCGFSSALPSAPSDLENKFSEANQNNGVLGLYLSKNSTSLPSTKGLAAIIVRSDANKWVLVHEYMHHLFDSQVQEEGLSGDAIKTKALSLYSTYGSQKRSIDYKTGTSRKTAVKETYVTLKNMNDAMIELVKQYFLEEMTIETILGEKLENGQLKMVLDKQRLNGAAYVISSAKKTADFIDQLDVEISTFKRSYYEDLDYADYSALSVYSTKFQDLRSQMSRLRSRAKDYLSSKGLDYNGVAVVSEADPEISIPVDDHAGCSHGKDADEILEIIRNGHEL
;
A
#
# COMPACT_ATOMS: atom_id res chain seq x y z
N MET A 1 57.51 -28.79 -1.89
CA MET A 1 58.41 -29.23 -2.96
C MET A 1 57.72 -30.41 -3.61
N ASP A 2 56.85 -30.13 -4.58
CA ASP A 2 57.12 -30.27 -6.03
C ASP A 2 57.39 -31.74 -6.39
N MET A 3 56.69 -32.38 -7.32
CA MET A 3 56.26 -31.85 -8.61
C MET A 3 55.38 -32.89 -9.34
N THR A 4 54.55 -32.42 -10.30
CA THR A 4 54.17 -33.07 -11.59
C THR A 4 53.25 -34.30 -11.60
N LYS A 5 52.33 -34.54 -12.56
CA LYS A 5 51.93 -33.91 -13.84
C LYS A 5 50.62 -34.56 -14.36
N SER A 6 49.82 -33.79 -15.11
CA SER A 6 49.00 -34.09 -16.32
C SER A 6 48.22 -35.41 -16.41
N LEU A 7 46.88 -35.41 -16.52
CA LEU A 7 46.03 -35.03 -17.68
C LEU A 7 46.30 -35.85 -18.95
N VAL A 8 45.27 -36.54 -19.48
CA VAL A 8 44.85 -36.59 -20.91
C VAL A 8 43.66 -37.55 -21.11
N MET A 9 42.56 -36.99 -21.66
CA MET A 9 41.61 -37.46 -22.71
C MET A 9 41.05 -38.91 -22.70
N ALA A 10 39.90 -39.23 -23.30
CA ALA A 10 38.71 -38.57 -23.85
C ALA A 10 37.80 -39.68 -24.44
N LEU A 11 36.59 -39.30 -24.91
CA LEU A 11 35.64 -40.03 -25.78
C LEU A 11 34.90 -41.25 -25.18
N ALA A 12 33.71 -41.65 -25.61
CA ALA A 12 32.51 -41.07 -26.22
C ALA A 12 31.54 -42.24 -26.52
N ALA A 13 30.24 -41.93 -26.55
CA ALA A 13 29.11 -42.66 -27.19
C ALA A 13 28.44 -43.85 -26.46
N VAL A 14 27.17 -43.73 -26.01
CA VAL A 14 25.85 -44.00 -26.69
C VAL A 14 25.65 -45.52 -26.90
N VAL A 15 24.66 -46.24 -26.33
CA VAL A 15 23.19 -46.29 -26.58
C VAL A 15 22.57 -47.18 -25.48
N GLY A 16 21.34 -46.89 -24.99
CA GLY A 16 20.56 -47.91 -24.27
C GLY A 16 19.33 -47.44 -23.49
N LEU A 17 18.21 -47.33 -24.20
CA LEU A 17 16.82 -47.02 -23.79
C LEU A 17 16.25 -47.71 -22.52
N SER A 18 15.18 -47.07 -22.01
CA SER A 18 14.10 -47.51 -21.09
C SER A 18 14.47 -47.58 -19.60
N GLY A 19 13.68 -47.10 -18.64
CA GLY A 19 12.37 -46.44 -18.58
C GLY A 19 12.02 -46.29 -17.08
N THR A 20 11.43 -45.15 -16.71
CA THR A 20 10.61 -44.89 -15.50
C THR A 20 11.16 -45.31 -14.11
N ALA A 21 11.67 -44.34 -13.33
CA ALA A 21 11.01 -43.72 -12.14
C ALA A 21 11.12 -44.58 -10.85
N CYS A 22 11.60 -44.15 -9.67
CA CYS A 22 11.64 -42.85 -8.99
C CYS A 22 12.67 -42.85 -7.82
N ALA A 23 13.04 -41.62 -7.38
CA ALA A 23 13.80 -41.16 -6.20
C ALA A 23 15.34 -41.04 -6.34
N PRO A 24 16.06 -40.15 -5.60
CA PRO A 24 15.67 -39.07 -4.67
C PRO A 24 16.41 -37.71 -4.88
N ASN A 25 16.07 -36.70 -4.06
CA ASN A 25 16.86 -35.51 -3.66
C ASN A 25 17.58 -34.66 -4.71
N THR A 26 17.13 -33.41 -4.92
CA THR A 26 18.07 -32.27 -5.05
C THR A 26 17.39 -30.95 -4.67
N LEU A 27 18.06 -30.21 -3.81
CA LEU A 27 18.00 -28.76 -3.61
C LEU A 27 17.86 -28.04 -4.97
N VAL A 28 16.82 -27.23 -5.17
CA VAL A 28 16.74 -26.33 -6.34
C VAL A 28 16.63 -24.90 -5.85
N LEU A 29 17.80 -24.26 -5.83
CA LEU A 29 17.99 -22.83 -5.93
C LEU A 29 17.64 -22.43 -7.38
N MET A 30 16.44 -21.90 -7.62
CA MET A 30 16.13 -21.30 -8.92
C MET A 30 16.58 -19.84 -8.93
N ALA A 31 17.82 -19.65 -9.36
CA ALA A 31 18.22 -18.44 -10.07
C ALA A 31 17.53 -18.45 -11.45
N ALA A 32 16.40 -17.75 -11.56
CA ALA A 32 15.79 -17.47 -12.85
C ALA A 32 16.53 -16.29 -13.50
N LEU A 33 17.61 -16.61 -14.21
CA LEU A 33 18.17 -15.75 -15.26
C LEU A 33 17.21 -15.75 -16.44
N GLY A 34 16.27 -14.80 -16.44
CA GLY A 34 15.41 -14.46 -17.58
C GLY A 34 15.89 -13.16 -18.20
N GLY A 35 16.34 -13.20 -19.45
CA GLY A 35 16.93 -12.08 -20.16
C GLY A 35 16.09 -10.80 -20.10
N SER A 36 16.74 -9.71 -19.72
CA SER A 36 16.23 -8.35 -19.79
C SER A 36 15.99 -7.95 -21.25
N LYS A 37 14.80 -8.24 -21.78
CA LYS A 37 14.25 -7.39 -22.83
C LYS A 37 14.07 -6.03 -22.16
N LYS A 38 14.76 -5.00 -22.66
CA LYS A 38 14.40 -3.62 -22.36
C LYS A 38 12.97 -3.44 -22.85
N GLU A 39 12.00 -3.62 -21.97
CA GLU A 39 10.69 -3.03 -22.15
C GLU A 39 10.94 -1.52 -22.27
N THR A 40 10.75 -1.00 -23.48
CA THR A 40 10.53 0.42 -23.67
C THR A 40 9.31 0.76 -22.82
N LYS A 41 9.54 1.36 -21.65
CA LYS A 41 8.48 1.94 -20.84
C LYS A 41 7.55 2.72 -21.78
N PRO A 42 6.24 2.45 -21.79
CA PRO A 42 5.29 3.31 -22.47
C PRO A 42 5.60 4.75 -22.04
N LYS A 43 5.72 5.68 -22.99
CA LYS A 43 5.80 7.10 -22.62
C LYS A 43 4.55 7.38 -21.79
N ASP A 44 4.74 7.90 -20.58
CA ASP A 44 3.67 8.25 -19.64
C ASP A 44 2.71 9.27 -20.27
N ASP A 45 1.70 8.76 -20.97
CA ASP A 45 0.66 9.58 -21.57
C ASP A 45 -0.43 9.85 -20.54
N LEU A 46 -0.16 10.85 -19.69
CA LEU A 46 -1.12 11.40 -18.73
C LEU A 46 -2.17 12.31 -19.40
N THR A 47 -2.20 12.43 -20.74
CA THR A 47 -3.08 13.38 -21.45
C THR A 47 -4.54 13.18 -21.06
N GLY A 48 -5.03 11.94 -21.05
CA GLY A 48 -6.41 11.69 -20.64
C GLY A 48 -6.68 11.80 -19.13
N TYR A 49 -5.66 11.90 -18.27
CA TYR A 49 -5.85 12.33 -16.87
C TYR A 49 -5.98 13.85 -16.79
N ILE A 50 -5.14 14.57 -17.53
CA ILE A 50 -5.16 16.03 -17.60
C ILE A 50 -6.51 16.52 -18.14
N GLU A 51 -7.03 15.91 -19.21
CA GLU A 51 -8.35 16.23 -19.75
C GLU A 51 -9.48 16.06 -18.71
N ALA A 52 -9.41 15.02 -17.88
CA ALA A 52 -10.38 14.76 -16.82
C ALA A 52 -10.37 15.85 -15.75
N SER A 53 -9.20 16.46 -15.49
CA SER A 53 -9.06 17.60 -14.58
C SER A 53 -9.55 18.91 -15.19
N CYS A 54 -9.78 18.99 -16.51
CA CYS A 54 -10.31 20.19 -17.17
C CYS A 54 -11.83 20.21 -17.26
N LEU A 55 -12.50 19.06 -17.09
CA LEU A 55 -13.90 18.92 -17.45
C LEU A 55 -14.85 19.72 -16.54
N TYR A 56 -14.51 19.82 -15.26
CA TYR A 56 -15.31 20.53 -14.26
C TYR A 56 -14.50 21.69 -13.70
N GLY A 57 -15.13 22.86 -13.55
CA GLY A 57 -14.52 23.98 -12.84
C GLY A 57 -14.40 23.71 -11.33
N TYR A 58 -13.37 24.27 -10.69
CA TYR A 58 -13.16 24.15 -9.24
C TYR A 58 -14.39 24.60 -8.41
N SER A 59 -15.08 25.65 -8.86
CA SER A 59 -16.28 26.19 -8.22
C SER A 59 -17.57 25.85 -8.97
N GLU A 60 -17.51 24.95 -9.96
CA GLU A 60 -18.68 24.52 -10.72
C GLU A 60 -19.39 23.38 -9.99
N GLY A 61 -20.70 23.49 -9.79
CA GLY A 61 -21.53 22.51 -9.12
C GLY A 61 -22.04 22.96 -7.75
N PRO A 62 -22.76 22.09 -7.03
CA PRO A 62 -23.49 22.47 -5.82
C PRO A 62 -22.54 22.69 -4.63
N ASN A 63 -23.04 23.40 -3.63
CA ASN A 63 -22.34 23.59 -2.36
C ASN A 63 -22.36 22.32 -1.50
N ALA A 64 -21.41 22.24 -0.56
CA ALA A 64 -21.40 21.17 0.42
C ALA A 64 -22.61 21.29 1.35
N LEU A 65 -23.18 20.15 1.73
CA LEU A 65 -24.26 20.12 2.72
C LEU A 65 -23.73 20.64 4.07
N VAL A 66 -24.64 21.16 4.90
CA VAL A 66 -24.30 21.61 6.25
C VAL A 66 -23.78 20.43 7.06
N LYS A 67 -22.71 20.64 7.83
CA LYS A 67 -22.14 19.63 8.72
C LYS A 67 -23.22 19.17 9.71
N PRO A 68 -23.56 17.87 9.74
CA PRO A 68 -24.51 17.35 10.72
C PRO A 68 -24.00 17.57 12.14
N ALA A 69 -24.90 17.82 13.08
CA ALA A 69 -24.54 18.05 14.49
C ALA A 69 -23.97 16.80 15.18
N ASN A 70 -24.36 15.61 14.71
CA ASN A 70 -24.01 14.33 15.33
C ASN A 70 -23.03 13.57 14.45
N LYS A 71 -21.95 13.08 15.07
CA LYS A 71 -21.02 12.14 14.44
C LYS A 71 -21.74 10.84 14.08
N GLN A 72 -21.40 10.27 12.93
CA GLN A 72 -21.89 8.98 12.48
C GLN A 72 -20.69 8.08 12.16
N ILE A 73 -20.17 7.41 13.18
CA ILE A 73 -19.00 6.53 13.00
C ILE A 73 -19.44 5.24 12.30
N GLN A 74 -18.84 5.00 11.14
CA GLN A 74 -19.07 3.81 10.34
C GLN A 74 -17.79 2.97 10.25
N ALA A 75 -17.90 1.68 10.55
CA ALA A 75 -16.86 0.72 10.21
C ALA A 75 -16.96 0.34 8.72
N SER A 76 -15.83 0.29 8.04
CA SER A 76 -15.67 -0.13 6.64
C SER A 76 -14.78 -1.36 6.54
N TYR A 77 -14.20 -1.58 5.37
CA TYR A 77 -13.27 -2.68 5.11
C TYR A 77 -12.09 -2.68 6.09
N PHE A 78 -11.60 -3.89 6.40
CA PHE A 78 -10.47 -4.14 7.30
C PHE A 78 -10.61 -3.54 8.71
N GLY A 79 -11.85 -3.21 9.12
CA GLY A 79 -12.15 -2.63 10.43
C GLY A 79 -11.82 -1.13 10.55
N LYS A 80 -11.49 -0.46 9.43
CA LYS A 80 -11.27 1.00 9.42
C LYS A 80 -12.56 1.72 9.79
N LYS A 81 -12.46 2.78 10.60
CA LYS A 81 -13.61 3.56 11.04
C LYS A 81 -13.44 5.01 10.60
N TYR A 82 -14.53 5.64 10.16
CA TYR A 82 -14.55 7.06 9.83
C TYR A 82 -15.92 7.66 10.15
N ASP A 83 -15.97 8.97 10.31
CA ASP A 83 -17.22 9.70 10.48
C ASP A 83 -17.87 9.97 9.11
N VAL A 84 -18.86 9.16 8.74
CA VAL A 84 -19.54 9.29 7.45
C VAL A 84 -20.32 10.60 7.32
N SER A 85 -20.66 11.24 8.45
CA SER A 85 -21.28 12.56 8.47
C SER A 85 -20.36 13.67 7.93
N LEU A 86 -19.04 13.41 7.86
CA LEU A 86 -18.04 14.31 7.29
C LEU A 86 -17.73 14.01 5.81
N LEU A 87 -17.96 12.77 5.35
CA LEU A 87 -17.77 12.39 3.95
C LEU A 87 -18.98 12.79 3.08
N ASN A 88 -20.20 12.44 3.51
CA ASN A 88 -21.40 12.63 2.69
C ASN A 88 -21.58 14.07 2.16
N PRO A 89 -21.32 15.14 2.94
CA PRO A 89 -21.46 16.51 2.47
C PRO A 89 -20.55 16.88 1.30
N VAL A 90 -19.40 16.22 1.13
CA VAL A 90 -18.41 16.56 0.10
C VAL A 90 -18.57 15.73 -1.19
N LEU A 91 -19.34 14.63 -1.16
CA LEU A 91 -19.49 13.73 -2.31
C LEU A 91 -20.11 14.41 -3.53
N ALA A 92 -21.16 15.21 -3.34
CA ALA A 92 -21.81 15.94 -4.43
C ALA A 92 -21.26 17.36 -4.64
N ALA A 93 -20.50 17.90 -3.68
CA ALA A 93 -20.06 19.30 -3.65
C ALA A 93 -18.98 19.64 -4.69
N ASN A 94 -18.93 20.88 -5.17
CA ASN A 94 -17.83 21.35 -6.03
C ASN A 94 -16.48 21.38 -5.29
N GLY A 95 -15.37 21.54 -6.01
CA GLY A 95 -14.03 21.52 -5.43
C GLY A 95 -13.80 22.56 -4.33
N SER A 96 -14.25 23.81 -4.54
CA SER A 96 -14.14 24.87 -3.54
C SER A 96 -14.88 24.53 -2.24
N GLU A 97 -16.01 23.83 -2.35
CA GLU A 97 -16.86 23.48 -1.22
C GLU A 97 -16.40 22.20 -0.51
N VAL A 98 -15.80 21.25 -1.24
CA VAL A 98 -15.04 20.14 -0.64
C VAL A 98 -13.96 20.70 0.28
N VAL A 99 -13.15 21.63 -0.23
CA VAL A 99 -12.03 22.23 0.53
C VAL A 99 -12.56 23.03 1.71
N ARG A 100 -13.47 23.99 1.47
CA ARG A 100 -14.05 24.81 2.54
C ARG A 100 -14.66 23.97 3.65
N PHE A 101 -15.40 22.91 3.32
CA PHE A 101 -16.01 22.03 4.31
C PHE A 101 -14.94 21.22 5.06
N ALA A 102 -14.02 20.58 4.35
CA ALA A 102 -12.98 19.75 4.94
C ALA A 102 -12.09 20.56 5.90
N GLU A 103 -11.77 21.82 5.57
CA GLU A 103 -11.00 22.68 6.48
C GLU A 103 -11.66 22.91 7.85
N THR A 104 -12.99 22.80 7.94
CA THR A 104 -13.71 22.87 9.24
C THR A 104 -13.45 21.67 10.16
N THR A 105 -12.75 20.65 9.66
CA THR A 105 -12.43 19.41 10.39
C THR A 105 -10.97 19.34 10.85
N GLY A 106 -10.21 20.43 10.69
CA GLY A 106 -8.83 20.52 11.19
C GLY A 106 -7.75 20.12 10.19
N VAL A 107 -8.04 20.26 8.88
CA VAL A 107 -7.08 20.06 7.79
C VAL A 107 -6.93 21.33 6.96
N ARG A 108 -5.81 21.50 6.26
CA ARG A 108 -5.56 22.59 5.29
C ARG A 108 -5.19 22.02 3.94
N PHE A 109 -5.68 22.63 2.86
CA PHE A 109 -5.38 22.21 1.50
C PHE A 109 -4.35 23.13 0.85
N TYR A 110 -3.39 22.53 0.14
CA TYR A 110 -2.36 23.21 -0.60
C TYR A 110 -2.20 22.61 -1.99
N LYS A 111 -1.69 23.40 -2.94
CA LYS A 111 -1.21 22.91 -4.23
C LYS A 111 0.31 22.88 -4.34
N THR A 112 0.78 21.98 -5.19
CA THR A 112 2.13 21.95 -5.78
C THR A 112 2.05 22.13 -7.30
N SER A 113 3.20 22.11 -7.98
CA SER A 113 3.35 22.26 -9.43
C SER A 113 2.59 21.20 -10.23
N PRO A 114 2.07 21.51 -11.44
CA PRO A 114 1.42 20.53 -12.30
C PRO A 114 2.42 19.49 -12.82
N TYR A 115 1.93 18.39 -13.41
CA TYR A 115 2.80 17.44 -14.12
C TYR A 115 3.55 18.10 -15.28
N LYS A 116 2.85 18.99 -16.00
CA LYS A 116 3.38 19.73 -17.14
C LYS A 116 2.87 21.16 -17.09
N GLU A 117 3.74 22.13 -17.35
CA GLU A 117 3.33 23.53 -17.43
C GLU A 117 2.25 23.74 -18.50
N GLY A 118 1.31 24.63 -18.20
CA GLY A 118 0.20 24.96 -19.10
C GLY A 118 -0.94 23.93 -19.13
N THR A 119 -0.88 22.86 -18.31
CA THR A 119 -2.05 21.99 -18.12
C THR A 119 -3.14 22.72 -17.34
N CYS A 120 -4.40 22.38 -17.65
CA CYS A 120 -5.52 22.85 -16.84
C CYS A 120 -5.37 22.32 -15.41
N GLY A 121 -5.88 23.09 -14.43
CA GLY A 121 -5.76 22.72 -13.03
C GLY A 121 -7.04 22.91 -12.26
N PHE A 122 -7.79 21.82 -12.04
CA PHE A 122 -8.92 21.81 -11.11
C PHE A 122 -8.51 22.34 -9.73
N SER A 123 -7.35 21.93 -9.23
CA SER A 123 -6.83 22.34 -7.93
C SER A 123 -5.91 23.57 -8.00
N SER A 124 -5.83 24.26 -9.14
CA SER A 124 -4.96 25.43 -9.32
C SER A 124 -5.37 26.63 -8.47
N ALA A 125 -6.61 26.69 -7.99
CA ALA A 125 -7.11 27.75 -7.13
C ALA A 125 -6.65 27.64 -5.66
N LEU A 126 -6.09 26.49 -5.25
CA LEU A 126 -5.56 26.30 -3.90
C LEU A 126 -4.35 27.20 -3.62
N PRO A 127 -4.08 27.55 -2.35
CA PRO A 127 -2.84 28.21 -1.98
C PRO A 127 -1.63 27.29 -2.20
N SER A 128 -0.48 27.85 -2.59
CA SER A 128 0.76 27.08 -2.73
C SER A 128 1.21 26.50 -1.39
N ALA A 129 1.78 25.30 -1.41
CA ALA A 129 2.32 24.66 -0.23
C ALA A 129 3.51 25.45 0.37
N PRO A 130 3.59 25.58 1.70
CA PRO A 130 4.81 25.99 2.40
C PRO A 130 6.01 25.11 2.01
N SER A 131 7.23 25.64 2.14
CA SER A 131 8.44 24.97 1.65
C SER A 131 8.71 23.60 2.27
N ASP A 132 8.43 23.42 3.57
CA ASP A 132 8.59 22.12 4.23
C ASP A 132 7.63 21.07 3.68
N LEU A 133 6.39 21.48 3.40
CA LEU A 133 5.35 20.65 2.77
C LEU A 133 5.69 20.34 1.31
N GLU A 134 6.12 21.34 0.53
CA GLU A 134 6.52 21.18 -0.87
C GLU A 134 7.73 20.24 -1.02
N ASN A 135 8.71 20.35 -0.12
CA ASN A 135 9.86 19.45 -0.08
C ASN A 135 9.41 18.02 0.20
N LYS A 136 8.53 17.83 1.18
CA LYS A 136 8.00 16.50 1.51
C LYS A 136 7.22 15.88 0.35
N PHE A 137 6.42 16.68 -0.35
CA PHE A 137 5.74 16.24 -1.57
C PHE A 137 6.73 15.85 -2.66
N SER A 138 7.77 16.66 -2.89
CA SER A 138 8.79 16.40 -3.91
C SER A 138 9.58 15.11 -3.63
N GLU A 139 9.90 14.83 -2.36
CA GLU A 139 10.49 13.55 -1.94
C GLU A 139 9.58 12.36 -2.26
N ALA A 140 8.27 12.49 -1.99
CA ALA A 140 7.29 11.49 -2.35
C ALA A 140 7.17 11.33 -3.87
N ASN A 141 7.26 12.43 -4.62
CA ASN A 141 7.00 12.50 -6.06
C ASN A 141 8.23 12.29 -6.97
N GLN A 142 9.33 11.71 -6.49
CA GLN A 142 10.56 11.51 -7.30
C GLN A 142 10.34 10.75 -8.64
N ASN A 143 9.22 10.01 -8.79
CA ASN A 143 8.84 9.30 -10.02
C ASN A 143 7.66 9.97 -10.76
N ASN A 144 7.33 11.23 -10.44
CA ASN A 144 6.23 12.03 -11.02
C ASN A 144 4.82 11.42 -10.96
N GLY A 145 4.63 10.37 -10.15
CA GLY A 145 3.37 9.65 -10.07
C GLY A 145 2.42 10.12 -8.97
N VAL A 146 2.89 10.89 -7.97
CA VAL A 146 2.09 11.30 -6.82
C VAL A 146 1.14 12.44 -7.21
N LEU A 147 -0.14 12.30 -6.85
CA LEU A 147 -1.20 13.25 -7.17
C LEU A 147 -1.65 14.02 -5.93
N GLY A 148 -1.63 13.36 -4.77
CA GLY A 148 -1.98 13.90 -3.48
C GLY A 148 -1.10 13.32 -2.37
N LEU A 149 -1.06 14.03 -1.24
CA LEU A 149 -0.35 13.64 -0.04
C LEU A 149 -1.05 14.23 1.18
N TYR A 150 -1.62 13.35 2.01
CA TYR A 150 -2.07 13.65 3.36
C TYR A 150 -0.91 13.62 4.36
N LEU A 151 -0.88 14.60 5.26
CA LEU A 151 0.08 14.74 6.35
C LEU A 151 -0.65 15.03 7.64
N SER A 152 -0.45 14.14 8.63
CA SER A 152 -1.11 14.26 9.91
C SER A 152 -0.71 15.53 10.69
N LYS A 153 -1.61 16.00 11.54
CA LYS A 153 -1.35 17.13 12.44
C LYS A 153 -0.26 16.78 13.46
N ASN A 154 0.51 17.78 13.85
CA ASN A 154 1.60 17.69 14.83
C ASN A 154 2.73 16.73 14.43
N SER A 155 2.99 16.59 13.12
CA SER A 155 4.18 15.87 12.67
C SER A 155 5.44 16.59 13.18
N THR A 156 6.35 15.84 13.79
CA THR A 156 7.55 16.40 14.42
C THR A 156 8.55 16.97 13.42
N SER A 157 8.53 16.47 12.18
CA SER A 157 9.42 16.88 11.10
C SER A 157 8.85 18.00 10.22
N LEU A 158 7.58 18.37 10.39
CA LEU A 158 6.87 19.31 9.52
C LEU A 158 6.19 20.42 10.33
N PRO A 159 6.88 21.54 10.59
CA PRO A 159 6.35 22.65 11.37
C PRO A 159 4.99 23.17 10.86
N SER A 160 4.75 23.11 9.55
CA SER A 160 3.51 23.57 8.92
C SER A 160 2.27 22.73 9.29
N THR A 161 2.43 21.55 9.89
CA THR A 161 1.31 20.74 10.40
C THR A 161 1.03 20.93 11.89
N LYS A 162 1.66 21.92 12.53
CA LYS A 162 1.41 22.22 13.95
C LYS A 162 -0.05 22.65 14.17
N GLY A 163 -0.82 21.83 14.87
CA GLY A 163 -2.22 22.08 15.21
C GLY A 163 -3.25 21.78 14.11
N LEU A 164 -2.84 21.57 12.86
CA LEU A 164 -3.70 21.25 11.72
C LEU A 164 -3.03 20.21 10.82
N ALA A 165 -3.81 19.28 10.27
CA ALA A 165 -3.32 18.38 9.23
C ALA A 165 -3.14 19.15 7.91
N ALA A 166 -2.38 18.59 6.97
CA ALA A 166 -2.22 19.16 5.64
C ALA A 166 -2.55 18.14 4.55
N ILE A 167 -3.19 18.60 3.49
CA ILE A 167 -3.39 17.87 2.24
C ILE A 167 -2.74 18.68 1.14
N ILE A 168 -1.76 18.09 0.46
CA ILE A 168 -1.06 18.70 -0.66
C ILE A 168 -1.48 17.94 -1.90
N VAL A 169 -1.95 18.65 -2.92
CA VAL A 169 -2.30 18.04 -4.20
C VAL A 169 -1.61 18.73 -5.36
N ARG A 170 -1.36 17.98 -6.43
CA ARG A 170 -0.87 18.55 -7.68
C ARG A 170 -1.89 19.55 -8.22
N SER A 171 -1.46 20.68 -8.81
CA SER A 171 -2.43 21.69 -9.27
C SER A 171 -3.39 21.18 -10.35
N ASP A 172 -2.97 20.16 -11.10
CA ASP A 172 -3.78 19.44 -12.10
C ASP A 172 -4.50 18.20 -11.53
N ALA A 173 -4.53 18.05 -10.20
CA ALA A 173 -5.31 17.01 -9.54
C ALA A 173 -6.80 17.36 -9.52
N ASN A 174 -7.63 16.35 -9.75
CA ASN A 174 -9.09 16.48 -9.80
C ASN A 174 -9.75 16.22 -8.43
N LYS A 175 -11.09 16.33 -8.41
CA LYS A 175 -11.89 16.11 -7.20
C LYS A 175 -11.71 14.72 -6.57
N TRP A 176 -11.46 13.66 -7.35
CA TRP A 176 -11.22 12.32 -6.78
C TRP A 176 -10.07 12.36 -5.79
N VAL A 177 -8.96 13.00 -6.17
CA VAL A 177 -7.77 13.14 -5.34
C VAL A 177 -8.08 13.96 -4.08
N LEU A 178 -8.80 15.08 -4.20
CA LEU A 178 -9.17 15.87 -3.01
C LEU A 178 -9.97 15.05 -1.99
N VAL A 179 -10.96 14.28 -2.45
CA VAL A 179 -11.81 13.48 -1.57
C VAL A 179 -11.04 12.25 -1.05
N HIS A 180 -10.16 11.67 -1.86
CA HIS A 180 -9.24 10.60 -1.46
C HIS A 180 -8.35 11.05 -0.30
N GLU A 181 -7.62 12.15 -0.46
CA GLU A 181 -6.74 12.66 0.60
C GLU A 181 -7.52 13.09 1.85
N TYR A 182 -8.74 13.59 1.66
CA TYR A 182 -9.61 13.88 2.79
C TYR A 182 -10.07 12.62 3.52
N MET A 183 -10.24 11.48 2.84
CA MET A 183 -10.54 10.21 3.50
C MET A 183 -9.39 9.74 4.40
N HIS A 184 -8.13 9.95 4.01
CA HIS A 184 -6.99 9.71 4.91
C HIS A 184 -7.12 10.54 6.20
N HIS A 185 -7.47 11.82 6.08
CA HIS A 185 -7.75 12.67 7.25
C HIS A 185 -8.88 12.13 8.12
N LEU A 186 -9.97 11.64 7.51
CA LEU A 186 -11.10 11.08 8.26
C LEU A 186 -10.73 9.80 9.01
N PHE A 187 -9.89 8.93 8.42
CA PHE A 187 -9.39 7.73 9.08
C PHE A 187 -8.42 8.06 10.21
N ASP A 188 -7.42 8.91 9.94
CA ASP A 188 -6.43 9.32 10.95
C ASP A 188 -7.09 10.05 12.12
N SER A 189 -8.09 10.91 11.86
CA SER A 189 -8.86 11.58 12.92
C SER A 189 -9.52 10.59 13.89
N GLN A 190 -10.04 9.46 13.40
CA GLN A 190 -10.63 8.43 14.27
C GLN A 190 -9.56 7.66 15.06
N VAL A 191 -8.43 7.33 14.42
CA VAL A 191 -7.29 6.68 15.09
C VAL A 191 -6.76 7.55 16.24
N GLN A 192 -6.71 8.87 16.04
CA GLN A 192 -6.29 9.83 17.05
C GLN A 192 -7.30 10.00 18.19
N GLU A 193 -8.61 9.93 17.90
CA GLU A 193 -9.64 9.91 18.94
C GLU A 193 -9.56 8.65 19.81
N GLU A 194 -9.06 7.54 19.27
CA GLU A 194 -8.74 6.32 20.02
C GLU A 194 -7.37 6.38 20.74
N GLY A 195 -6.68 7.52 20.69
CA GLY A 195 -5.41 7.75 21.39
C GLY A 195 -4.18 7.17 20.69
N LEU A 196 -4.28 6.85 19.40
CA LEU A 196 -3.19 6.30 18.59
C LEU A 196 -2.73 7.33 17.54
N SER A 197 -1.52 7.16 17.01
CA SER A 197 -1.04 7.92 15.84
C SER A 197 -0.33 6.98 14.86
N GLY A 198 -0.41 7.28 13.57
CA GLY A 198 0.28 6.50 12.52
C GLY A 198 1.79 6.39 12.79
N ASP A 199 2.43 7.50 13.15
CA ASP A 199 3.86 7.55 13.49
C ASP A 199 4.20 6.67 14.71
N ALA A 200 3.34 6.64 15.73
CA ALA A 200 3.55 5.77 16.88
C ALA A 200 3.40 4.28 16.52
N ILE A 201 2.47 3.95 15.61
CA ILE A 201 2.29 2.59 15.10
C ILE A 201 3.53 2.18 14.28
N LYS A 202 4.01 3.01 13.35
CA LYS A 202 5.26 2.79 12.57
C LYS A 202 6.45 2.59 13.50
N THR A 203 6.66 3.51 14.43
CA THR A 203 7.76 3.45 15.41
C THR A 203 7.73 2.17 16.24
N LYS A 204 6.54 1.80 16.77
CA LYS A 204 6.36 0.58 17.56
C LYS A 204 6.64 -0.68 16.74
N ALA A 205 6.14 -0.75 15.51
CA ALA A 205 6.34 -1.90 14.64
C ALA A 205 7.83 -2.13 14.32
N LEU A 206 8.56 -1.07 13.94
CA LEU A 206 9.99 -1.14 13.65
C LEU A 206 10.84 -1.47 14.88
N SER A 207 10.51 -0.90 16.04
CA SER A 207 11.20 -1.23 17.31
C SER A 207 11.01 -2.70 17.70
N LEU A 208 9.79 -3.23 17.58
CA LEU A 208 9.50 -4.63 17.85
C LEU A 208 10.20 -5.57 16.86
N TYR A 209 10.27 -5.21 15.59
CA TYR A 209 11.01 -5.96 14.56
C TYR A 209 12.50 -6.06 14.89
N SER A 210 13.14 -4.93 15.22
CA SER A 210 14.56 -4.90 15.62
C SER A 210 14.83 -5.71 16.90
N THR A 211 13.94 -5.59 17.89
CA THR A 211 14.01 -6.34 19.15
C THR A 211 13.88 -7.84 18.90
N TYR A 212 12.91 -8.24 18.07
CA TYR A 212 12.69 -9.63 17.70
C TYR A 212 13.93 -10.25 17.03
N GLY A 213 14.49 -9.58 16.02
CA GLY A 213 15.69 -10.08 15.33
C GLY A 213 16.88 -10.26 16.28
N SER A 214 17.09 -9.32 17.19
CA SER A 214 18.16 -9.39 18.20
C SER A 214 17.95 -10.53 19.21
N GLN A 215 16.72 -10.70 19.69
CA GLN A 215 16.37 -11.79 20.61
C GLN A 215 16.52 -13.16 19.94
N LYS A 216 16.01 -13.32 18.70
CA LYS A 216 16.11 -14.55 17.92
C LYS A 216 17.55 -15.03 17.76
N ARG A 217 18.48 -14.15 17.34
CA ARG A 217 19.92 -14.46 17.23
C ARG A 217 20.55 -14.90 18.56
N SER A 218 20.06 -14.36 19.68
CA SER A 218 20.59 -14.72 21.00
C SER A 218 20.22 -16.13 21.47
N ILE A 219 19.15 -16.73 20.92
CA ILE A 219 18.66 -18.05 21.35
C ILE A 219 19.69 -19.15 21.06
N ASP A 220 20.39 -19.05 19.93
CA ASP A 220 21.31 -20.09 19.46
C ASP A 220 22.53 -20.26 20.37
N TYR A 221 22.87 -19.24 21.16
CA TYR A 221 23.96 -19.28 22.14
C TYR A 221 23.51 -19.73 23.54
N LYS A 222 22.22 -20.03 23.74
CA LYS A 222 21.63 -20.41 25.04
C LYS A 222 21.27 -21.90 25.05
N THR A 223 21.34 -22.52 26.23
CA THR A 223 21.02 -23.95 26.44
C THR A 223 20.12 -24.18 27.64
N GLY A 224 19.45 -25.34 27.70
CA GLY A 224 18.59 -25.74 28.82
C GLY A 224 17.49 -24.72 29.15
N THR A 225 17.30 -24.44 30.44
CA THR A 225 16.27 -23.50 30.94
C THR A 225 16.45 -22.07 30.43
N SER A 226 17.71 -21.64 30.22
CA SER A 226 17.99 -20.30 29.68
C SER A 226 17.50 -20.15 28.23
N ARG A 227 17.58 -21.23 27.44
CA ARG A 227 17.07 -21.28 26.07
C ARG A 227 15.55 -21.18 26.06
N LYS A 228 14.86 -21.98 26.86
CA LYS A 228 13.39 -21.95 26.97
C LYS A 228 12.86 -20.57 27.37
N THR A 229 13.52 -19.93 28.34
CA THR A 229 13.16 -18.56 28.75
C THR A 229 13.33 -17.57 27.61
N ALA A 230 14.45 -17.62 26.89
CA ALA A 230 14.70 -16.76 25.74
C ALA A 230 13.72 -16.99 24.59
N VAL A 231 13.35 -18.25 24.31
CA VAL A 231 12.32 -18.60 23.33
C VAL A 231 10.98 -17.98 23.72
N LYS A 232 10.60 -18.05 25.00
CA LYS A 232 9.35 -17.46 25.49
C LYS A 232 9.31 -15.94 25.37
N GLU A 233 10.40 -15.25 25.75
CA GLU A 233 10.53 -13.80 25.55
C GLU A 233 10.44 -13.41 24.08
N THR A 234 11.14 -14.15 23.21
CA THR A 234 11.15 -13.91 21.76
C THR A 234 9.78 -14.15 21.14
N TYR A 235 9.04 -15.17 21.61
CA TYR A 235 7.66 -15.42 21.23
C TYR A 235 6.74 -14.24 21.55
N VAL A 236 6.82 -13.69 22.77
CA VAL A 236 6.00 -12.54 23.17
C VAL A 236 6.30 -11.33 22.28
N THR A 237 7.57 -11.08 21.96
CA THR A 237 7.96 -10.03 21.02
C THR A 237 7.44 -10.30 19.61
N LEU A 238 7.55 -11.53 19.10
CA LEU A 238 7.02 -11.92 17.79
C LEU A 238 5.52 -11.68 17.68
N LYS A 239 4.75 -12.04 18.72
CA LYS A 239 3.31 -11.77 18.80
C LYS A 239 3.03 -10.27 18.71
N ASN A 240 3.66 -9.48 19.58
CA ASN A 240 3.47 -8.04 19.63
C ASN A 240 3.88 -7.37 18.30
N MET A 241 4.96 -7.85 17.68
CA MET A 241 5.43 -7.41 16.37
C MET A 241 4.36 -7.66 15.30
N ASN A 242 3.79 -8.87 15.25
CA ASN A 242 2.75 -9.20 14.28
C ASN A 242 1.48 -8.37 14.45
N ASP A 243 1.04 -8.14 15.69
CA ASP A 243 -0.11 -7.24 15.94
C ASP A 243 0.21 -5.81 15.46
N ALA A 244 1.39 -5.28 15.76
CA ALA A 244 1.80 -3.94 15.31
C ALA A 244 1.93 -3.84 13.78
N MET A 245 2.46 -4.88 13.12
CA MET A 245 2.63 -4.94 11.67
C MET A 245 1.29 -5.08 10.94
N ILE A 246 0.32 -5.82 11.50
CA ILE A 246 -1.05 -5.87 10.96
C ILE A 246 -1.69 -4.48 11.02
N GLU A 247 -1.58 -3.79 12.16
CA GLU A 247 -2.12 -2.43 12.29
C GLU A 247 -1.41 -1.47 11.34
N LEU A 248 -0.11 -1.61 11.15
CA LEU A 248 0.64 -0.82 10.17
C LEU A 248 0.08 -0.99 8.76
N VAL A 249 -0.02 -2.23 8.28
CA VAL A 249 -0.60 -2.54 6.96
C VAL A 249 -2.02 -2.01 6.79
N LYS A 250 -2.82 -2.00 7.87
CA LYS A 250 -4.16 -1.40 7.87
C LYS A 250 -4.15 0.12 7.66
N GLN A 251 -3.12 0.83 8.14
CA GLN A 251 -2.99 2.28 7.98
C GLN A 251 -2.44 2.68 6.61
N TYR A 252 -1.66 1.81 5.97
CA TYR A 252 -1.08 2.09 4.66
C TYR A 252 -1.87 1.38 3.55
N PHE A 253 -1.44 0.19 3.11
CA PHE A 253 -1.97 -0.44 1.90
C PHE A 253 -3.48 -0.78 1.95
N LEU A 254 -3.99 -1.26 3.08
CA LEU A 254 -5.41 -1.61 3.17
C LEU A 254 -6.28 -0.36 3.31
N GLU A 255 -5.73 0.76 3.78
CA GLU A 255 -6.42 2.04 3.78
C GLU A 255 -6.67 2.50 2.35
N GLU A 256 -5.66 2.46 1.48
CA GLU A 256 -5.80 2.75 0.04
C GLU A 256 -6.89 1.91 -0.62
N MET A 257 -6.87 0.59 -0.38
CA MET A 257 -7.91 -0.31 -0.87
C MET A 257 -9.31 0.09 -0.38
N THR A 258 -9.40 0.53 0.88
CA THR A 258 -10.65 0.95 1.51
C THR A 258 -11.17 2.25 0.89
N ILE A 259 -10.31 3.26 0.75
CA ILE A 259 -10.66 4.56 0.17
C ILE A 259 -11.16 4.35 -1.26
N GLU A 260 -10.36 3.70 -2.10
CA GLU A 260 -10.68 3.50 -3.52
C GLU A 260 -11.95 2.68 -3.73
N THR A 261 -12.19 1.67 -2.88
CA THR A 261 -13.43 0.89 -2.92
C THR A 261 -14.64 1.74 -2.52
N ILE A 262 -14.54 2.52 -1.43
CA ILE A 262 -15.63 3.41 -0.98
C ILE A 262 -15.94 4.45 -2.06
N LEU A 263 -14.93 5.17 -2.57
CA LEU A 263 -15.14 6.18 -3.61
C LEU A 263 -15.74 5.58 -4.87
N GLY A 264 -15.30 4.36 -5.25
CA GLY A 264 -15.88 3.65 -6.37
C GLY A 264 -17.35 3.27 -6.17
N GLU A 265 -17.72 2.78 -5.00
CA GLU A 265 -19.11 2.53 -4.62
C GLU A 265 -19.95 3.81 -4.66
N LYS A 266 -19.40 4.93 -4.15
CA LYS A 266 -20.09 6.22 -4.17
C LYS A 266 -20.30 6.72 -5.58
N LEU A 267 -19.35 6.50 -6.50
CA LEU A 267 -19.51 6.85 -7.90
C LEU A 267 -20.56 5.97 -8.59
N GLU A 268 -20.46 4.65 -8.44
CA GLU A 268 -21.38 3.65 -9.01
C GLU A 268 -22.83 3.88 -8.56
N ASN A 269 -23.03 4.30 -7.30
CA ASN A 269 -24.34 4.66 -6.76
C ASN A 269 -24.78 6.10 -7.09
N GLY A 270 -24.01 6.82 -7.90
CA GLY A 270 -24.32 8.20 -8.31
C GLY A 270 -24.25 9.23 -7.17
N GLN A 271 -23.57 8.92 -6.06
CA GLN A 271 -23.42 9.83 -4.91
C GLN A 271 -22.21 10.76 -5.07
N LEU A 272 -21.09 10.23 -5.58
CA LEU A 272 -19.90 11.02 -5.93
C LEU A 272 -20.11 11.67 -7.31
N LYS A 273 -20.16 13.00 -7.35
CA LYS A 273 -20.40 13.79 -8.58
C LYS A 273 -19.15 14.55 -9.00
N MET A 274 -19.11 14.98 -10.26
CA MET A 274 -18.00 15.78 -10.85
C MET A 274 -16.67 15.03 -10.84
N VAL A 275 -16.76 13.76 -11.22
CA VAL A 275 -15.66 12.80 -11.35
C VAL A 275 -15.99 11.98 -12.60
N LEU A 276 -14.99 11.62 -13.41
CA LEU A 276 -15.20 10.73 -14.56
C LEU A 276 -15.01 9.26 -14.17
N ASP A 277 -15.57 8.37 -14.99
CA ASP A 277 -15.33 6.93 -14.89
C ASP A 277 -13.84 6.58 -14.97
N LYS A 278 -13.02 7.40 -15.65
CA LYS A 278 -11.58 7.16 -15.76
C LYS A 278 -10.85 7.22 -14.42
N GLN A 279 -11.25 8.06 -13.48
CA GLN A 279 -10.67 8.05 -12.14
C GLN A 279 -10.98 6.74 -11.39
N ARG A 280 -12.17 6.18 -11.60
CA ARG A 280 -12.56 4.89 -11.03
C ARG A 280 -11.76 3.71 -11.62
N LEU A 281 -11.36 3.77 -12.89
CA LEU A 281 -10.44 2.81 -13.51
C LEU A 281 -9.08 2.83 -12.79
N ASN A 282 -8.53 4.03 -12.56
CA ASN A 282 -7.28 4.19 -11.81
C ASN A 282 -7.44 3.63 -10.40
N GLY A 283 -8.50 3.99 -9.67
CA GLY A 283 -8.78 3.45 -8.35
C GLY A 283 -8.85 1.92 -8.30
N ALA A 284 -9.44 1.29 -9.32
CA ALA A 284 -9.46 -0.17 -9.44
C ALA A 284 -8.05 -0.77 -9.54
N ALA A 285 -7.17 -0.16 -10.33
CA ALA A 285 -5.78 -0.59 -10.47
C ALA A 285 -5.03 -0.49 -9.12
N TYR A 286 -5.29 0.56 -8.33
CA TYR A 286 -4.70 0.72 -6.99
C TYR A 286 -5.16 -0.34 -6.01
N VAL A 287 -6.45 -0.69 -6.02
CA VAL A 287 -6.97 -1.78 -5.19
C VAL A 287 -6.22 -3.08 -5.50
N ILE A 288 -5.94 -3.36 -6.78
CA ILE A 288 -5.26 -4.60 -7.17
C ILE A 288 -3.77 -4.56 -6.81
N SER A 289 -3.09 -3.44 -7.04
CA SER A 289 -1.68 -3.25 -6.66
C SER A 289 -1.48 -3.34 -5.15
N SER A 290 -2.30 -2.63 -4.38
CA SER A 290 -2.27 -2.64 -2.90
C SER A 290 -2.56 -4.02 -2.32
N ALA A 291 -3.48 -4.78 -2.94
CA ALA A 291 -3.74 -6.17 -2.56
C ALA A 291 -2.50 -7.06 -2.76
N LYS A 292 -1.75 -6.87 -3.85
CA LYS A 292 -0.50 -7.61 -4.10
C LYS A 292 0.56 -7.27 -3.06
N LYS A 293 0.84 -5.98 -2.85
CA LYS A 293 1.83 -5.53 -1.85
C LYS A 293 1.51 -6.03 -0.45
N THR A 294 0.23 -5.99 -0.07
CA THR A 294 -0.21 -6.50 1.23
C THR A 294 -0.10 -8.02 1.33
N ALA A 295 -0.42 -8.77 0.28
CA ALA A 295 -0.25 -10.22 0.27
C ALA A 295 1.23 -10.60 0.48
N ASP A 296 2.15 -9.96 -0.25
CA ASP A 296 3.59 -10.18 -0.11
C ASP A 296 4.08 -9.88 1.32
N PHE A 297 3.51 -8.85 1.97
CA PHE A 297 3.82 -8.51 3.37
C PHE A 297 3.32 -9.59 4.34
N ILE A 298 2.05 -9.99 4.20
CA ILE A 298 1.42 -10.99 5.08
C ILE A 298 2.11 -12.35 4.93
N ASP A 299 2.49 -12.72 3.71
CA ASP A 299 3.19 -13.98 3.44
C ASP A 299 4.55 -14.03 4.16
N GLN A 300 5.29 -12.92 4.22
CA GLN A 300 6.54 -12.84 4.97
C GLN A 300 6.31 -13.05 6.48
N LEU A 301 5.29 -12.41 7.05
CA LEU A 301 4.95 -12.61 8.47
C LEU A 301 4.54 -14.06 8.77
N ASP A 302 3.76 -14.68 7.89
CA ASP A 302 3.30 -16.06 8.02
C ASP A 302 4.47 -17.06 7.95
N VAL A 303 5.43 -16.82 7.04
CA VAL A 303 6.68 -17.58 6.94
C VAL A 303 7.52 -17.44 8.21
N GLU A 304 7.63 -16.23 8.76
CA GLU A 304 8.42 -15.98 9.97
C GLU A 304 7.80 -16.70 11.19
N ILE A 305 6.48 -16.64 11.36
CA ILE A 305 5.77 -17.39 12.41
C ILE A 305 5.98 -18.89 12.23
N SER A 306 5.81 -19.40 11.01
CA SER A 306 5.96 -20.82 10.71
C SER A 306 7.38 -21.31 10.99
N THR A 307 8.38 -20.49 10.64
CA THR A 307 9.79 -20.77 10.89
C THR A 307 10.08 -20.79 12.38
N PHE A 308 9.62 -19.78 13.13
CA PHE A 308 9.80 -19.72 14.58
C PHE A 308 9.18 -20.94 15.27
N LYS A 309 7.94 -21.29 14.94
CA LYS A 309 7.23 -22.46 15.48
C LYS A 309 7.98 -23.77 15.22
N ARG A 310 8.54 -23.93 14.01
CA ARG A 310 9.30 -25.13 13.62
C ARG A 310 10.64 -25.19 14.35
N SER A 311 11.37 -24.09 14.42
CA SER A 311 12.72 -24.05 15.01
C SER A 311 12.73 -24.23 16.53
N TYR A 312 11.65 -23.85 17.21
CA TYR A 312 11.59 -23.85 18.68
C TYR A 312 10.44 -24.71 19.23
N TYR A 313 9.98 -25.71 18.46
CA TYR A 313 8.87 -26.58 18.85
C TYR A 313 9.05 -27.26 20.21
N GLU A 314 10.26 -27.72 20.54
CA GLU A 314 10.55 -28.41 21.80
C GLU A 314 10.69 -27.46 23.01
N ASP A 315 10.90 -26.18 22.73
CA ASP A 315 11.11 -25.13 23.73
C ASP A 315 9.83 -24.34 24.04
N LEU A 316 8.83 -24.39 23.16
CA LEU A 316 7.52 -23.78 23.34
C LEU A 316 6.57 -24.72 24.09
N ASP A 317 5.73 -24.14 24.96
CA ASP A 317 4.58 -24.87 25.48
C ASP A 317 3.42 -24.89 24.45
N TYR A 318 2.47 -25.80 24.63
CA TYR A 318 1.33 -25.96 23.72
C TYR A 318 0.48 -24.69 23.63
N ALA A 319 0.36 -23.93 24.71
CA ALA A 319 -0.46 -22.72 24.74
C ALA A 319 0.18 -21.61 23.89
N ASP A 320 1.48 -21.40 24.01
CA ASP A 320 2.26 -20.44 23.23
C ASP A 320 2.27 -20.83 21.73
N TYR A 321 2.43 -22.13 21.42
CA TYR A 321 2.33 -22.65 20.05
C TYR A 321 0.94 -22.42 19.43
N SER A 322 -0.11 -22.69 20.20
CA SER A 322 -1.51 -22.48 19.77
C SER A 322 -1.80 -20.99 19.55
N ALA A 323 -1.33 -20.12 20.44
CA ALA A 323 -1.49 -18.68 20.33
C ALA A 323 -0.86 -18.10 19.04
N LEU A 324 0.30 -18.59 18.61
CA LEU A 324 0.87 -18.19 17.31
C LEU A 324 0.02 -18.64 16.11
N SER A 325 -0.72 -19.74 16.24
CA SER A 325 -1.58 -20.24 15.16
C SER A 325 -2.79 -19.35 14.90
N VAL A 326 -3.18 -18.50 15.87
CA VAL A 326 -4.23 -17.48 15.69
C VAL A 326 -3.87 -16.48 14.57
N TYR A 327 -2.59 -16.21 14.35
CA TYR A 327 -2.18 -15.31 13.27
C TYR A 327 -2.43 -15.90 11.88
N SER A 328 -2.27 -17.20 11.70
CA SER A 328 -2.63 -17.84 10.42
C SER A 328 -4.11 -17.60 10.09
N THR A 329 -5.01 -17.66 11.09
CA THR A 329 -6.43 -17.30 10.91
C THR A 329 -6.60 -15.81 10.60
N LYS A 330 -5.93 -14.90 11.32
CA LYS A 330 -5.98 -13.46 11.03
C LYS A 330 -5.51 -13.14 9.60
N PHE A 331 -4.41 -13.75 9.17
CA PHE A 331 -3.85 -13.58 7.82
C PHE A 331 -4.76 -14.15 6.75
N GLN A 332 -5.38 -15.31 6.98
CA GLN A 332 -6.39 -15.87 6.07
C GLN A 332 -7.62 -14.96 5.94
N ASP A 333 -8.09 -14.38 7.04
CA ASP A 333 -9.21 -13.43 7.01
C ASP A 333 -8.86 -12.18 6.19
N LEU A 334 -7.67 -11.59 6.41
CA LEU A 334 -7.18 -10.47 5.61
C LEU A 334 -7.06 -10.83 4.13
N ARG A 335 -6.46 -11.98 3.80
CA ARG A 335 -6.35 -12.48 2.41
C ARG A 335 -7.73 -12.66 1.76
N SER A 336 -8.71 -13.18 2.50
CA SER A 336 -10.10 -13.34 2.03
C SER A 336 -10.78 -12.00 1.76
N GLN A 337 -10.67 -11.04 2.68
CA GLN A 337 -11.17 -9.68 2.50
C GLN A 337 -10.52 -9.00 1.28
N MET A 338 -9.20 -9.04 1.16
CA MET A 338 -8.47 -8.48 0.02
C MET A 338 -8.86 -9.13 -1.30
N SER A 339 -9.00 -10.46 -1.34
CA SER A 339 -9.37 -11.21 -2.54
C SER A 339 -10.73 -10.76 -3.07
N ARG A 340 -11.72 -10.55 -2.18
CA ARG A 340 -13.04 -10.03 -2.57
C ARG A 340 -12.96 -8.65 -3.22
N LEU A 341 -12.24 -7.71 -2.61
CA LEU A 341 -12.09 -6.36 -3.15
C LEU A 341 -11.29 -6.36 -4.47
N ARG A 342 -10.22 -7.14 -4.53
CA ARG A 342 -9.40 -7.32 -5.73
C ARG A 342 -10.22 -7.91 -6.88
N SER A 343 -11.04 -8.93 -6.61
CA SER A 343 -11.92 -9.54 -7.64
C SER A 343 -12.87 -8.50 -8.19
N ARG A 344 -13.56 -7.76 -7.32
CA ARG A 344 -14.50 -6.71 -7.76
C ARG A 344 -13.80 -5.61 -8.58
N ALA A 345 -12.59 -5.23 -8.20
CA ALA A 345 -11.80 -4.28 -8.98
C ALA A 345 -11.42 -4.83 -10.37
N LYS A 346 -11.03 -6.11 -10.45
CA LYS A 346 -10.79 -6.79 -11.73
C LYS A 346 -12.05 -6.87 -12.58
N ASP A 347 -13.18 -7.27 -11.99
CA ASP A 347 -14.46 -7.37 -12.70
C ASP A 347 -14.88 -6.02 -13.27
N TYR A 348 -14.68 -4.93 -12.52
CA TYR A 348 -14.91 -3.58 -13.01
C TYR A 348 -14.03 -3.24 -14.22
N LEU A 349 -12.71 -3.49 -14.15
CA LEU A 349 -11.80 -3.25 -15.28
C LEU A 349 -12.19 -4.08 -16.50
N SER A 350 -12.49 -5.37 -16.31
CA SER A 350 -12.92 -6.27 -17.38
C SER A 350 -14.24 -5.84 -18.00
N SER A 351 -15.19 -5.31 -17.22
CA SER A 351 -16.45 -4.74 -17.73
C SER A 351 -16.25 -3.51 -18.63
N LYS A 352 -15.07 -2.88 -18.53
CA LYS A 352 -14.64 -1.74 -19.35
C LYS A 352 -13.71 -2.15 -20.49
N GLY A 353 -13.56 -3.45 -20.75
CA GLY A 353 -12.71 -3.99 -21.81
C GLY A 353 -11.21 -3.96 -21.48
N LEU A 354 -10.82 -3.72 -20.22
CA LEU A 354 -9.42 -3.71 -19.80
C LEU A 354 -9.08 -5.06 -19.14
N ASP A 355 -8.08 -5.76 -19.69
CA ASP A 355 -7.49 -6.93 -19.04
C ASP A 355 -6.36 -6.49 -18.09
N TYR A 356 -6.41 -6.97 -16.85
CA TYR A 356 -5.39 -6.73 -15.84
C TYR A 356 -4.30 -7.82 -15.84
N ASN A 357 -4.54 -8.98 -16.46
CA ASN A 357 -3.66 -10.15 -16.33
C ASN A 357 -2.40 -10.12 -17.22
N GLY A 358 -2.15 -9.03 -17.95
CA GLY A 358 -0.93 -8.79 -18.70
C GLY A 358 -1.03 -7.48 -19.47
N VAL A 359 0.05 -6.71 -19.53
CA VAL A 359 0.13 -5.67 -20.57
C VAL A 359 0.09 -6.37 -21.94
N ALA A 360 -0.67 -5.76 -22.87
CA ALA A 360 -1.12 -6.22 -24.19
C ALA A 360 -2.28 -7.22 -24.09
N VAL A 361 -3.47 -6.90 -24.60
CA VAL A 361 -3.73 -6.87 -26.05
C VAL A 361 -4.70 -5.76 -26.46
N VAL A 362 -4.29 -5.04 -27.51
CA VAL A 362 -5.11 -4.31 -28.47
C VAL A 362 -6.28 -5.16 -28.93
N SER A 363 -7.52 -4.78 -28.64
CA SER A 363 -8.65 -5.20 -29.49
C SER A 363 -9.39 -3.95 -29.98
N GLU A 364 -8.98 -3.54 -31.18
CA GLU A 364 -9.72 -2.81 -32.21
C GLU A 364 -11.11 -2.28 -31.82
N ALA A 365 -11.14 -1.10 -31.20
CA ALA A 365 -12.23 -0.11 -31.35
C ALA A 365 -11.84 1.29 -30.87
N ASP A 366 -10.79 1.45 -30.04
CA ASP A 366 -10.20 2.76 -29.73
C ASP A 366 -8.74 2.61 -29.26
N PRO A 367 -7.73 3.19 -29.94
CA PRO A 367 -6.31 2.96 -29.64
C PRO A 367 -5.75 3.77 -28.46
N GLU A 368 -6.54 4.53 -27.70
CA GLU A 368 -5.98 5.57 -26.80
C GLU A 368 -5.93 5.24 -25.29
N ILE A 369 -6.30 4.04 -24.83
CA ILE A 369 -6.27 3.75 -23.38
C ILE A 369 -5.53 2.44 -23.10
N SER A 370 -4.20 2.49 -23.19
CA SER A 370 -3.37 1.64 -22.33
C SER A 370 -3.22 2.37 -21.00
N ILE A 371 -3.66 1.77 -19.88
CA ILE A 371 -3.31 2.27 -18.55
C ILE A 371 -2.00 1.59 -18.18
N PRO A 372 -0.83 2.25 -18.29
CA PRO A 372 0.38 1.71 -17.68
C PRO A 372 0.13 1.58 -16.18
N VAL A 373 0.18 0.34 -15.70
CA VAL A 373 0.22 0.04 -14.26
C VAL A 373 1.66 0.28 -13.83
N ASP A 374 2.09 1.54 -13.81
CA ASP A 374 3.35 1.91 -13.18
C ASP A 374 3.17 1.82 -11.66
N ASP A 375 4.18 1.32 -10.96
CA ASP A 375 4.22 1.04 -9.52
C ASP A 375 3.95 2.25 -8.60
N HIS A 376 3.65 3.44 -9.14
CA HIS A 376 3.68 4.70 -8.40
C HIS A 376 2.67 5.77 -8.83
N ALA A 377 1.54 5.44 -9.46
CA ALA A 377 0.45 6.41 -9.43
C ALA A 377 0.06 6.62 -7.94
N GLY A 378 0.22 7.85 -7.45
CA GLY A 378 -0.76 8.72 -6.80
C GLY A 378 -0.88 8.84 -5.29
N CYS A 379 -0.27 8.02 -4.44
CA CYS A 379 -0.26 8.27 -3.00
C CYS A 379 1.11 8.00 -2.34
N SER A 380 1.57 8.92 -1.50
CA SER A 380 2.86 8.88 -0.79
C SER A 380 3.02 7.73 0.20
N HIS A 381 1.91 7.19 0.71
CA HIS A 381 1.87 6.08 1.67
C HIS A 381 2.53 4.81 1.11
N GLY A 382 2.57 4.66 -0.22
CA GLY A 382 3.26 3.56 -0.87
C GLY A 382 4.75 3.51 -0.56
N LYS A 383 5.45 4.67 -0.49
CA LYS A 383 6.90 4.70 -0.22
C LYS A 383 7.26 4.32 1.20
N ASP A 384 6.52 4.83 2.20
CA ASP A 384 6.74 4.44 3.60
C ASP A 384 6.56 2.93 3.78
N ALA A 385 5.55 2.37 3.12
CA ALA A 385 5.23 0.97 3.23
C ALA A 385 6.18 0.08 2.40
N ASP A 386 6.67 0.57 1.25
CA ASP A 386 7.74 -0.06 0.47
C ASP A 386 9.08 -0.03 1.25
N GLU A 387 9.39 1.07 1.94
CA GLU A 387 10.55 1.17 2.85
C GLU A 387 10.44 0.15 3.99
N ILE A 388 9.27 0.03 4.62
CA ILE A 388 9.05 -0.98 5.67
C ILE A 388 9.18 -2.39 5.10
N LEU A 389 8.61 -2.67 3.93
CA LEU A 389 8.76 -3.95 3.23
C LEU A 389 10.22 -4.25 2.92
N GLU A 390 10.98 -3.26 2.47
CA GLU A 390 12.40 -3.37 2.17
C GLU A 390 13.21 -3.62 3.44
N ILE A 391 12.93 -2.92 4.54
CA ILE A 391 13.54 -3.17 5.86
C ILE A 391 13.28 -4.62 6.30
N ILE A 392 12.04 -5.12 6.14
CA ILE A 392 11.69 -6.49 6.52
C ILE A 392 12.40 -7.51 5.61
N ARG A 393 12.40 -7.28 4.29
CA ARG A 393 13.06 -8.16 3.31
C ARG A 393 14.57 -8.23 3.54
N ASN A 394 15.23 -7.09 3.71
CA ASN A 394 16.68 -6.99 3.89
C ASN A 394 17.12 -7.38 5.30
N GLY A 395 16.23 -7.32 6.29
CA GLY A 395 16.50 -7.78 7.66
C GLY A 395 16.71 -9.30 7.78
N HIS A 396 16.48 -10.07 6.72
CA HIS A 396 16.83 -11.50 6.63
C HIS A 396 18.30 -11.75 6.26
N GLU A 397 19.09 -10.72 5.92
CA GLU A 397 20.51 -10.84 5.52
C GLU A 397 21.52 -10.36 6.58
N LEU A 398 21.07 -9.99 7.79
CA LEU A 398 21.90 -9.58 8.94
C LEU A 398 21.70 -10.50 10.16
#